data_AF-A0A3S0XE64-F1
#
_entry.id   AF-A0A3S0XE64-F1
#
_cell.length_a   1.000
_cell.length_b   1.000
_cell.length_c   1.000
_cell.angle_alpha   90.00
_cell.angle_beta   90.00
_cell.angle_gamma   90.00
#
_symmetry.space_group_name_H-M   'P 1'
#
loop_
_entity.id
_entity.type
_entity.pdbx_description
1 polymer ?
#
loop_
_entity_poly.entity_id
_entity_poly.type
_entity_poly.pdbx_seq_one_letter_code
_entity_poly.pdbx_strand_id
1 'polypeptide(L)'
;MSSHEKPLSTHHLLEFVERIRIAEASFFSISEPWADTTSHAGKMIMTVFAGIAEFERDLIRERTSAGRVAAQQRGIRFGRPKKMNEEQKLLAKRLLEENKAVSEIAKTFNVHKATIYRLLDKEYVHDE
;
A
#
# COMPACT_ATOMS: atom_id res chain seq x y z
N MET A 1 -0.22 17.94 -24.04
CA MET A 1 -1.48 17.51 -23.41
C MET A 1 -1.18 17.31 -21.95
N SER A 2 -1.51 18.29 -21.10
CA SER A 2 -1.25 18.21 -19.66
C SER A 2 -2.29 17.29 -19.03
N SER A 3 -1.85 16.19 -18.45
CA SER A 3 -2.68 15.26 -17.69
C SER A 3 -3.35 16.03 -16.55
N HIS A 4 -4.65 16.27 -16.66
CA HIS A 4 -5.44 16.89 -15.62
C HIS A 4 -5.66 15.84 -14.52
N GLU A 5 -4.68 15.68 -13.62
CA GLU A 5 -4.87 14.89 -12.40
C GLU A 5 -5.81 15.66 -11.49
N LYS A 6 -7.08 15.24 -11.49
CA LYS A 6 -8.05 15.67 -10.49
C LYS A 6 -7.51 15.24 -9.12
N PRO A 7 -7.40 16.12 -8.11
CA PRO A 7 -6.93 15.71 -6.80
C PRO A 7 -7.83 14.61 -6.25
N LEU A 8 -7.27 13.40 -6.07
CA LEU A 8 -8.00 12.20 -5.65
C LEU A 8 -8.53 12.27 -4.21
N SER A 9 -8.12 13.25 -3.39
CA SER A 9 -8.59 13.45 -2.01
C SER A 9 -8.35 14.88 -1.51
N THR A 10 -9.03 15.29 -0.43
CA THR A 10 -8.85 16.60 0.24
C THR A 10 -7.40 16.81 0.67
N HIS A 11 -6.76 15.78 1.24
CA HIS A 11 -5.34 15.81 1.58
C HIS A 11 -4.47 16.11 0.35
N HIS A 12 -4.76 15.48 -0.80
CA HIS A 12 -3.99 15.71 -2.01
C HIS A 12 -4.16 17.14 -2.54
N LEU A 13 -5.38 17.70 -2.48
CA LEU A 13 -5.61 19.10 -2.80
C LEU A 13 -4.75 20.03 -1.93
N LEU A 14 -4.73 19.81 -0.62
CA LEU A 14 -4.00 20.65 0.32
C LEU A 14 -2.49 20.54 0.15
N GLU A 15 -1.98 19.33 -0.09
CA GLU A 15 -0.57 19.09 -0.43
C GLU A 15 -0.19 19.79 -1.73
N PHE A 16 -1.05 19.75 -2.74
CA PHE A 16 -0.84 20.44 -4.00
C PHE A 16 -0.84 21.97 -3.82
N VAL A 17 -1.78 22.50 -3.03
CA VAL A 17 -1.84 23.93 -2.70
C VAL A 17 -0.59 24.38 -1.94
N GLU A 18 -0.07 23.56 -1.04
CA GLU A 18 1.18 23.85 -0.33
C GLU A 18 2.38 23.88 -1.27
N ARG A 19 2.44 22.96 -2.24
CA ARG A 19 3.47 22.98 -3.29
C ARG A 19 3.41 24.25 -4.15
N ILE A 20 2.21 24.72 -4.50
CA ILE A 20 2.00 26.00 -5.20
C ILE A 20 2.55 27.16 -4.36
N ARG A 21 2.24 27.16 -3.06
CA ARG A 21 2.71 28.20 -2.13
C ARG A 21 4.24 28.24 -2.03
N ILE A 22 4.89 27.09 -1.94
CA ILE A 22 6.37 26.98 -1.90
C ILE A 22 7.00 27.49 -3.19
N ALA A 23 6.32 27.29 -4.33
CA ALA A 23 6.74 27.83 -5.62
C ALA A 23 6.43 29.34 -5.80
N GLU A 24 6.09 30.04 -4.71
CA GLU A 24 5.72 31.47 -4.70
C GLU A 24 4.53 31.81 -5.61
N ALA A 25 3.72 30.81 -5.95
CA ALA A 25 2.49 30.97 -6.71
C ALA A 25 1.26 30.96 -5.79
N SER A 26 0.10 31.34 -6.35
CA SER A 26 -1.18 31.36 -5.63
C SER A 26 -2.17 30.42 -6.29
N PHE A 27 -2.98 29.76 -5.47
CA PHE A 27 -4.13 28.95 -5.85
C PHE A 27 -5.43 29.72 -5.61
N PHE A 28 -6.32 29.69 -6.60
CA PHE A 28 -7.67 30.24 -6.54
C PHE A 28 -8.62 29.32 -7.32
N SER A 29 -9.73 28.92 -6.70
CA SER A 29 -10.81 28.27 -7.45
C SER A 29 -11.77 29.28 -8.07
N ILE A 30 -12.07 29.08 -9.36
CA ILE A 30 -13.08 29.86 -10.09
C ILE A 30 -14.49 29.59 -9.57
N SER A 31 -14.77 28.34 -9.17
CA SER A 31 -16.10 27.91 -8.74
C SER A 31 -16.31 28.07 -7.24
N GLU A 32 -15.23 28.01 -6.45
CA GLU A 32 -15.27 28.06 -5.00
C GLU A 32 -14.47 29.26 -4.47
N PRO A 33 -15.10 30.44 -4.30
CA PRO A 33 -14.39 31.65 -3.86
C PRO A 33 -13.72 31.53 -2.48
N TRP A 34 -14.18 30.59 -1.65
CA TRP A 34 -13.56 30.31 -0.35
C TRP A 34 -12.20 29.60 -0.48
N ALA A 35 -11.90 28.97 -1.62
CA ALA A 35 -10.66 28.26 -1.91
C ALA A 35 -9.66 29.21 -2.61
N ASP A 36 -9.39 30.33 -1.96
CA ASP A 36 -8.52 31.40 -2.44
C ASP A 36 -7.35 31.63 -1.49
N THR A 37 -6.15 31.29 -1.93
CA THR A 37 -4.92 31.48 -1.14
C THR A 37 -4.35 32.90 -1.23
N THR A 38 -4.96 33.80 -2.00
CA THR A 38 -4.55 35.22 -2.04
C THR A 38 -5.21 36.04 -0.93
N SER A 39 -6.37 35.61 -0.43
CA SER A 39 -7.08 36.27 0.66
C SER A 39 -6.75 35.69 2.05
N HIS A 40 -6.77 36.54 3.09
CA HIS A 40 -6.56 36.10 4.48
C HIS A 40 -7.64 35.10 4.93
N ALA A 41 -8.89 35.33 4.53
CA ALA A 41 -10.00 34.44 4.86
C ALA A 41 -9.87 33.08 4.18
N GLY A 42 -9.53 33.03 2.89
CA GLY A 42 -9.35 31.76 2.18
C GLY A 42 -8.14 30.98 2.71
N LYS A 43 -7.02 31.63 3.06
CA LYS A 43 -5.90 30.99 3.77
C LYS A 43 -6.35 30.32 5.07
N MET A 44 -7.10 31.04 5.91
CA MET A 44 -7.62 30.51 7.17
C MET A 44 -8.52 29.28 6.94
N ILE A 45 -9.45 29.37 5.99
CA ILE A 45 -10.37 28.27 5.65
C ILE A 45 -9.57 27.04 5.18
N MET A 46 -8.59 27.24 4.30
CA MET A 46 -7.72 26.15 3.81
C MET A 46 -6.93 25.49 4.95
N THR A 47 -6.44 26.25 5.93
CA THR A 47 -5.79 25.68 7.12
C THR A 47 -6.74 24.83 7.96
N VAL A 48 -8.00 25.26 8.14
CA VAL A 48 -9.01 24.46 8.85
C VAL A 48 -9.28 23.15 8.10
N PHE A 49 -9.46 23.21 6.78
CA PHE A 49 -9.61 22.00 5.96
C PHE A 49 -8.39 21.09 6.02
N ALA A 50 -7.18 21.64 6.16
CA ALA A 50 -5.98 20.85 6.39
C ALA A 50 -6.06 20.05 7.68
N GLY A 51 -6.41 20.69 8.79
CA GLY A 51 -6.61 19.99 10.06
C GLY A 51 -7.71 18.92 10.00
N ILE A 52 -8.82 19.19 9.30
CA ILE A 52 -9.90 18.21 9.12
C ILE A 52 -9.42 17.02 8.29
N ALA A 53 -8.71 17.25 7.18
CA ALA A 53 -8.22 16.20 6.31
C ALA A 53 -7.20 15.28 7.02
N GLU A 54 -6.35 15.85 7.87
CA GLU A 54 -5.43 15.09 8.72
C GLU A 54 -6.19 14.24 9.75
N PHE A 55 -7.14 14.86 10.45
CA PHE A 55 -7.98 14.17 11.44
C PHE A 55 -8.77 12.99 10.84
N GLU A 56 -9.43 13.19 9.70
CA GLU A 56 -10.16 12.12 9.01
C GLU A 56 -9.23 10.96 8.60
N ARG A 57 -8.02 11.28 8.12
CA ARG A 57 -7.03 10.29 7.73
C ARG A 57 -6.59 9.44 8.92
N ASP A 58 -6.37 10.06 10.07
CA ASP A 58 -5.96 9.37 11.28
C ASP A 58 -7.07 8.51 11.86
N LEU A 59 -8.32 8.99 11.86
CA LEU A 59 -9.49 8.17 12.22
C LEU A 59 -9.64 6.93 11.33
N ILE A 60 -9.45 7.06 10.02
CA ILE A 60 -9.50 5.92 9.09
C ILE A 60 -8.39 4.92 9.42
N ARG A 61 -7.16 5.39 9.68
CA ARG A 61 -6.02 4.55 10.06
C ARG A 61 -6.28 3.81 11.36
N GLU A 62 -6.77 4.50 12.38
CA GLU A 62 -7.10 3.93 13.68
C GLU A 62 -8.12 2.80 13.54
N ARG A 63 -9.26 3.07 12.89
CA ARG A 63 -10.33 2.09 12.67
C ARG A 63 -9.84 0.88 11.86
N THR A 64 -9.07 1.12 10.81
CA THR A 64 -8.50 0.05 9.98
C THR A 64 -7.51 -0.80 10.76
N SER A 65 -6.69 -0.18 11.61
CA SER A 65 -5.74 -0.87 12.48
C SER A 65 -6.47 -1.74 13.50
N ALA A 66 -7.46 -1.19 14.21
CA ALA A 66 -8.28 -1.92 15.16
C ALA A 66 -8.99 -3.12 14.51
N GLY A 67 -9.59 -2.91 13.33
CA GLY A 67 -10.22 -3.97 12.54
C GLY A 67 -9.23 -5.06 12.11
N ARG A 68 -8.01 -4.67 11.71
CA ARG A 68 -6.93 -5.60 11.35
C ARG A 68 -6.51 -6.45 12.54
N VAL A 69 -6.31 -5.84 13.72
CA VAL A 69 -5.95 -6.56 14.95
C VAL A 69 -7.04 -7.55 15.35
N ALA A 70 -8.31 -7.12 15.34
CA ALA A 70 -9.43 -8.00 15.66
C ALA A 70 -9.56 -9.18 14.66
N ALA A 71 -9.29 -8.93 13.38
CA ALA A 71 -9.24 -9.99 12.36
C ALA A 71 -8.08 -10.96 12.57
N GLN A 72 -6.89 -10.47 12.95
CA GLN A 72 -5.75 -11.32 13.30
C GLN A 72 -6.05 -12.21 14.52
N GLN A 73 -6.68 -11.66 15.56
CA GLN A 73 -7.11 -12.42 16.74
C GLN A 73 -8.13 -13.51 16.40
N ARG A 74 -8.98 -13.30 15.39
CA ARG A 74 -9.89 -14.32 14.84
C ARG A 74 -9.20 -15.34 13.93
N GLY A 75 -7.88 -15.26 13.75
CA GLY A 75 -7.11 -16.16 12.88
C GLY A 75 -7.27 -15.89 11.39
N ILE A 76 -7.77 -14.71 10.98
CA ILE A 76 -7.89 -14.36 9.57
C ILE A 76 -6.50 -14.20 8.98
N ARG A 77 -6.21 -15.01 7.96
CA ARG A 77 -4.93 -14.95 7.24
C ARG A 77 -4.93 -13.79 6.25
N PHE A 78 -4.03 -12.83 6.48
CA PHE A 78 -3.79 -11.70 5.59
C PHE A 78 -2.80 -12.02 4.46
N GLY A 79 -2.81 -11.18 3.43
CA GLY A 79 -1.88 -11.23 2.30
C GLY A 79 -2.27 -12.22 1.21
N ARG A 80 -1.42 -12.33 0.18
CA ARG A 80 -1.66 -13.21 -0.97
C ARG A 80 -1.66 -14.67 -0.52
N PRO A 81 -2.65 -15.50 -0.93
CA PRO A 81 -2.63 -16.93 -0.68
C PRO A 81 -1.31 -17.58 -1.16
N LYS A 82 -0.78 -18.50 -0.35
CA LYS A 82 0.41 -19.31 -0.73
C LYS A 82 0.01 -20.17 -1.95
N LYS A 83 0.89 -20.25 -2.95
CA LYS A 83 0.68 -21.09 -4.15
C LYS A 83 0.86 -22.59 -3.89
N MET A 84 1.55 -22.95 -2.81
CA MET A 84 1.78 -24.33 -2.40
C MET A 84 1.41 -24.49 -0.92
N ASN A 85 0.72 -25.58 -0.60
CA ASN A 85 0.50 -26.01 0.79
C ASN A 85 1.79 -26.61 1.38
N GLU A 86 1.80 -26.94 2.68
CA GLU A 86 3.04 -27.42 3.33
C GLU A 86 3.46 -28.81 2.84
N GLU A 87 2.52 -29.71 2.53
CA GLU A 87 2.82 -31.04 1.96
C GLU A 87 3.49 -30.95 0.59
N GLN A 88 2.97 -30.08 -0.29
CA GLN A 88 3.52 -29.82 -1.62
C GLN A 88 4.93 -29.24 -1.52
N LYS A 89 5.20 -28.39 -0.53
CA LYS A 89 6.57 -27.88 -0.31
C LYS A 89 7.51 -28.97 0.16
N LEU A 90 7.07 -29.82 1.09
CA LEU A 90 7.89 -30.93 1.58
C LEU A 90 8.21 -31.91 0.45
N LEU A 91 7.23 -32.21 -0.41
CA LEU A 91 7.46 -33.01 -1.60
C LEU A 91 8.42 -32.31 -2.58
N ALA A 92 8.23 -31.02 -2.85
CA ALA A 92 9.12 -30.26 -3.71
C ALA A 92 10.56 -30.23 -3.18
N LYS A 93 10.75 -30.12 -1.86
CA LYS A 93 12.08 -30.21 -1.20
C LYS A 93 12.73 -31.57 -1.43
N ARG A 94 12.02 -32.67 -1.18
CA ARG A 94 12.53 -34.02 -1.46
C ARG A 94 12.92 -34.22 -2.92
N LEU A 95 12.13 -33.71 -3.86
CA LEU A 95 12.47 -33.78 -5.29
C LEU A 95 13.73 -32.97 -5.63
N LEU A 96 14.01 -31.88 -4.92
CA LEU A 96 15.26 -31.12 -5.08
C LEU A 96 16.46 -31.90 -4.52
N GLU A 97 16.31 -32.57 -3.37
CA GLU A 97 17.34 -33.45 -2.78
C GLU A 97 17.67 -34.65 -3.70
N GLU A 98 16.67 -35.16 -4.42
CA GLU A 98 16.83 -36.18 -5.46
C GLU A 98 17.44 -35.64 -6.78
N ASN A 99 17.93 -34.40 -6.79
CA ASN A 99 18.52 -33.72 -7.96
C ASN A 99 17.58 -33.57 -9.17
N LYS A 100 16.25 -33.56 -8.97
CA LYS A 100 15.34 -33.25 -10.08
C LYS A 100 15.47 -31.80 -10.53
N ALA A 101 15.27 -31.57 -11.82
CA ALA A 101 15.36 -30.24 -12.40
C ALA A 101 14.27 -29.31 -11.83
N VAL A 102 14.67 -28.11 -11.37
CA VAL A 102 13.75 -27.07 -10.86
C VAL A 102 12.62 -26.75 -11.84
N SER A 103 12.91 -26.81 -13.15
CA SER A 103 11.92 -26.60 -14.21
C SER A 103 10.83 -27.68 -14.23
N GLU A 104 11.19 -28.94 -13.97
CA GLU A 104 10.27 -30.07 -13.92
C GLU A 104 9.38 -29.95 -12.68
N ILE A 105 9.98 -29.71 -11.51
CA ILE A 105 9.27 -29.52 -10.24
C ILE A 105 8.27 -28.36 -10.35
N ALA A 106 8.69 -27.23 -10.91
CA ALA A 106 7.84 -26.07 -11.10
C ALA A 106 6.62 -26.37 -11.98
N LYS A 107 6.80 -27.15 -13.06
CA LYS A 107 5.70 -27.60 -13.92
C LYS A 107 4.75 -28.53 -13.17
N THR A 108 5.27 -29.50 -12.43
CA THR A 108 4.48 -30.47 -11.64
C THR A 108 3.54 -29.78 -10.66
N PHE A 109 4.00 -28.73 -10.00
CA PHE A 109 3.18 -27.96 -9.04
C PHE A 109 2.45 -26.76 -9.68
N ASN A 110 2.55 -26.57 -10.99
CA ASN A 110 1.98 -25.43 -11.72
C ASN A 110 2.34 -24.07 -11.09
N VAL A 111 3.62 -23.89 -10.77
CA VAL A 111 4.17 -22.65 -10.21
C VAL A 111 5.34 -22.14 -11.04
N HIS A 112 5.63 -20.85 -10.93
CA HIS A 112 6.85 -20.29 -11.54
C HIS A 112 8.10 -20.84 -10.84
N LYS A 113 9.21 -21.02 -11.56
CA LYS A 113 10.51 -21.50 -11.01
C LYS A 113 10.95 -20.72 -9.78
N ALA A 114 10.73 -19.39 -9.78
CA ALA A 114 11.01 -18.52 -8.64
C ALA A 114 10.29 -18.93 -7.34
N THR A 115 9.15 -19.62 -7.42
CA THR A 115 8.45 -20.17 -6.24
C THR A 115 9.22 -21.33 -5.65
N ILE A 116 9.84 -22.16 -6.50
CA ILE A 116 10.68 -23.29 -6.08
C ILE A 116 12.01 -22.79 -5.51
N TYR A 117 12.67 -21.83 -6.17
CA TYR A 117 13.90 -21.22 -5.64
C TYR A 117 13.68 -20.56 -4.26
N ARG A 118 12.54 -19.90 -4.05
CA ARG A 118 12.20 -19.32 -2.73
C ARG A 118 12.04 -20.37 -1.62
N LEU A 119 11.87 -21.65 -1.95
CA LEU A 119 11.87 -22.72 -0.95
C LEU A 119 13.29 -23.04 -0.46
N LEU A 120 14.31 -22.80 -1.30
CA LEU A 120 15.73 -22.95 -0.96
C LEU A 120 16.22 -21.76 -0.12
N ASP A 121 15.84 -20.53 -0.50
CA ASP A 121 16.27 -19.32 0.23
C ASP A 121 15.75 -19.25 1.67
N LYS A 122 14.61 -19.90 1.95
CA LYS A 122 14.00 -19.92 3.29
C LYS A 122 14.73 -20.80 4.31
N GLU A 123 15.79 -21.48 3.91
CA GLU A 123 16.60 -22.34 4.79
C GLU A 123 17.65 -21.54 5.59
N TYR A 124 17.87 -20.25 5.28
CA TYR A 124 18.89 -19.40 5.93
C TYR A 124 18.38 -18.45 7.03
N VAL A 125 17.12 -18.52 7.48
CA VAL A 125 16.64 -17.69 8.59
C VAL A 125 15.68 -18.50 9.48
N HIS A 126 16.26 -19.18 10.47
CA HIS A 126 15.78 -19.33 11.86
C HIS A 126 16.65 -20.38 12.59
N ASP A 127 17.88 -19.99 12.92
CA ASP A 127 18.48 -20.30 14.22
C ASP A 127 18.72 -18.95 14.90
N GLU A 128 18.40 -18.88 16.19
CA GLU A 128 18.25 -17.73 17.13
C GLU A 128 16.91 -16.95 17.10
#